data_AF-A0A938CUJ6-F1
#
_entry.id   AF-A0A938CUJ6-F1
#
_cell.length_a   1.000
_cell.length_b   1.000
_cell.length_c   1.000
_cell.angle_alpha   90.00
_cell.angle_beta   90.00
_cell.angle_gamma   90.00
#
_symmetry.space_group_name_H-M   'P 1'
#
loop_
_entity.id
_entity.type
_entity.pdbx_description
1 polymer ?
#
loop_
_entity_poly.entity_id
_entity_poly.type
_entity_poly.pdbx_seq_one_letter_code
_entity_poly.pdbx_strand_id
1 'polypeptide(L)'
;MATSSDRILTTHVGSLARPEDLREILTRRHLGQPYNEVIYRQRCREAVGEVVRNQLAHGIDIVCDGEMSKISYTTYVKHRLNGIGEGAEQGRDARKTFPQHNFMPPDWQEHPDFRVFREKMFGGGPATVKPPVFDGAISYKDMAPLNENIANLKAAAAAAGTTNLFMNSASPGVLMVFIPTTH
;
A
#
# COMPACT_ATOMS: atom_id res chain seq x y z
N MET A 1 -12.09 -19.56 -7.02
CA MET A 1 -12.75 -18.24 -6.84
C MET A 1 -14.10 -18.49 -6.20
N ALA A 2 -14.51 -17.65 -5.24
CA ALA A 2 -15.87 -17.68 -4.73
C ALA A 2 -16.84 -17.33 -5.87
N THR A 3 -17.94 -18.05 -5.99
CA THR A 3 -18.99 -17.81 -7.00
C THR A 3 -20.33 -17.85 -6.29
N SER A 4 -21.32 -17.11 -6.80
CA SER A 4 -22.69 -17.11 -6.30
C SER A 4 -23.68 -17.06 -7.45
N SER A 5 -24.75 -17.84 -7.35
CA SER A 5 -25.90 -17.82 -8.27
C SER A 5 -27.03 -16.92 -7.79
N ASP A 6 -27.03 -16.56 -6.50
CA ASP A 6 -28.20 -15.99 -5.83
C ASP A 6 -28.11 -14.47 -5.69
N ARG A 7 -26.89 -13.94 -5.57
CA ARG A 7 -26.62 -12.49 -5.49
C ARG A 7 -25.22 -12.14 -5.96
N ILE A 8 -25.01 -10.84 -6.20
CA ILE A 8 -23.69 -10.28 -6.50
C ILE A 8 -22.83 -10.33 -5.22
N LEU A 9 -21.61 -10.85 -5.35
CA LEU A 9 -20.60 -10.81 -4.28
C LEU A 9 -19.84 -9.48 -4.34
N THR A 10 -19.62 -8.88 -3.17
CA THR A 10 -18.96 -7.58 -3.02
C THR A 10 -17.53 -7.71 -2.51
N THR A 11 -16.66 -6.80 -2.96
CA THR A 11 -15.27 -6.70 -2.52
C THR A 11 -14.73 -5.29 -2.75
N HIS A 12 -13.53 -5.01 -2.27
CA HIS A 12 -12.75 -3.83 -2.61
C HIS A 12 -11.29 -4.23 -2.90
N VAL A 13 -10.56 -3.36 -3.61
CA VAL A 13 -9.33 -3.75 -4.30
C VAL A 13 -8.03 -3.60 -3.49
N GLY A 14 -8.10 -3.26 -2.20
CA GLY A 14 -6.89 -3.14 -1.37
C GLY A 14 -6.99 -2.14 -0.24
N SER A 15 -6.08 -1.15 -0.23
CA SER A 15 -5.82 -0.24 0.90
C SER A 15 -7.08 0.33 1.56
N LEU A 16 -7.07 0.30 2.88
CA LEU A 16 -8.01 1.03 3.73
C LEU A 16 -7.25 1.98 4.66
N ALA A 17 -7.98 2.88 5.32
CA ALA A 17 -7.40 3.82 6.26
C ALA A 17 -6.71 3.07 7.41
N ARG A 18 -5.44 3.42 7.65
CA ARG A 18 -4.69 2.85 8.76
C ARG A 18 -5.02 3.59 10.04
N PRO A 19 -5.14 2.88 11.17
CA PRO A 19 -5.13 3.50 12.49
C PRO A 19 -3.92 4.43 12.66
N GLU A 20 -4.13 5.55 13.34
CA GLU A 20 -3.15 6.64 13.44
C GLU A 20 -1.83 6.19 14.07
N ASP A 21 -1.92 5.35 15.10
CA ASP A 21 -0.78 4.74 15.79
C ASP A 21 0.04 3.83 14.86
N LEU A 22 -0.63 3.00 14.05
CA LEU A 22 0.03 2.16 13.06
C LEU A 22 0.65 2.99 11.94
N ARG A 23 -0.01 4.07 11.51
CA ARG A 23 0.50 5.01 10.51
C ARG A 23 1.81 5.65 10.97
N GLU A 24 1.91 6.03 12.24
CA GLU A 24 3.15 6.58 12.81
C GLU A 24 4.30 5.56 12.78
N ILE A 25 4.04 4.33 13.22
CA ILE A 25 5.03 3.24 13.20
C ILE A 25 5.52 2.98 11.77
N LEU A 26 4.60 2.88 10.81
CA LEU A 26 4.93 2.67 9.39
C LEU A 26 5.75 3.82 8.82
N THR A 27 5.47 5.05 9.23
CA THR A 27 6.23 6.23 8.80
C THR A 27 7.66 6.18 9.33
N ARG A 28 7.85 5.88 10.63
CA ARG A 28 9.18 5.72 11.24
C ARG A 28 9.97 4.61 10.54
N ARG A 29 9.37 3.43 10.37
CA ARG A 29 9.97 2.29 9.66
C ARG A 29 10.37 2.66 8.23
N HIS A 30 9.50 3.38 7.52
CA HIS A 30 9.77 3.78 6.15
C HIS A 30 10.93 4.78 6.03
N LEU A 31 11.06 5.68 7.00
CA LEU A 31 12.14 6.69 7.08
C LEU A 31 13.43 6.15 7.71
N GLY A 32 13.51 4.85 8.02
CA GLY A 32 14.68 4.26 8.68
C GLY A 32 14.88 4.74 10.13
N GLN A 33 13.86 5.34 10.74
CA GLN A 33 13.90 5.79 12.11
C GLN A 33 13.69 4.62 13.08
N PRO A 34 14.21 4.68 14.31
CA PRO A 34 13.97 3.65 15.31
C PRO A 34 12.48 3.44 15.59
N TYR A 35 12.07 2.17 15.62
CA TYR A 35 10.74 1.73 16.00
C TYR A 35 10.84 0.35 16.69
N ASN A 36 9.82 -0.01 17.46
CA ASN A 36 9.78 -1.32 18.12
C ASN A 36 9.12 -2.36 17.20
N GLU A 37 9.92 -3.32 16.73
CA GLU A 37 9.46 -4.38 15.81
C GLU A 37 8.35 -5.26 16.42
N VAL A 38 8.42 -5.57 17.72
CA VAL A 38 7.40 -6.39 18.41
C VAL A 38 6.07 -5.66 18.44
N ILE A 39 6.07 -4.37 18.82
CA ILE A 39 4.87 -3.52 18.82
C ILE A 39 4.31 -3.38 17.40
N TYR A 40 5.17 -3.16 16.41
CA TYR A 40 4.78 -3.07 15.00
C TYR A 40 4.02 -4.31 14.53
N ARG A 41 4.59 -5.51 14.75
CA ARG A 41 3.98 -6.77 14.31
C ARG A 41 2.67 -7.04 15.00
N GLN A 42 2.62 -6.82 16.31
CA GLN A 42 1.40 -6.98 17.10
C GLN A 42 0.30 -6.05 16.59
N ARG A 43 0.62 -4.75 16.41
CA ARG A 43 -0.35 -3.77 15.94
C ARG A 43 -0.84 -4.05 14.53
N CYS A 44 0.02 -4.52 13.63
CA CYS A 44 -0.38 -4.94 12.29
C CYS A 44 -1.41 -6.08 12.34
N ARG A 45 -1.17 -7.10 13.18
CA ARG A 45 -2.10 -8.22 13.35
C ARG A 45 -3.45 -7.75 13.86
N GLU A 46 -3.47 -6.89 14.86
CA GLU A 46 -4.69 -6.31 15.42
C GLU A 46 -5.47 -5.50 14.38
N ALA A 47 -4.80 -4.61 13.64
CA ALA A 47 -5.41 -3.78 12.61
C ALA A 47 -6.00 -4.62 11.47
N VAL A 48 -5.33 -5.70 11.06
CA VAL A 48 -5.88 -6.65 10.08
C VAL A 48 -7.14 -7.33 10.64
N GLY A 49 -7.14 -7.73 11.91
CA GLY A 49 -8.32 -8.29 12.56
C GLY A 49 -9.49 -7.30 12.63
N GLU A 50 -9.22 -6.06 13.01
CA GLU A 50 -10.22 -4.96 13.03
C GLU A 50 -10.82 -4.73 11.65
N VAL A 51 -9.99 -4.60 10.61
CA VAL A 51 -10.48 -4.26 9.27
C VAL A 51 -11.25 -5.42 8.63
N VAL A 52 -10.87 -6.68 8.89
CA VAL A 52 -11.63 -7.84 8.41
C VAL A 52 -13.01 -7.88 9.07
N ARG A 53 -13.10 -7.66 10.39
CA ARG A 53 -14.40 -7.59 11.09
C ARG A 53 -15.26 -6.45 10.55
N ASN A 54 -14.66 -5.28 10.33
CA ASN A 54 -15.39 -4.12 9.81
C ASN A 54 -15.90 -4.37 8.39
N GLN A 55 -15.10 -4.95 7.49
CA GLN A 55 -15.53 -5.32 6.15
C GLN A 55 -16.77 -6.23 6.19
N LEU A 56 -16.73 -7.30 6.98
CA LEU A 56 -17.85 -8.24 7.12
C LEU A 56 -19.10 -7.55 7.71
N ALA A 57 -18.92 -6.72 8.73
CA ALA A 57 -20.03 -5.96 9.33
C ALA A 57 -20.71 -4.98 8.35
N HIS A 58 -19.99 -4.56 7.31
CA HIS A 58 -20.52 -3.71 6.24
C HIS A 58 -20.90 -4.48 4.97
N GLY A 59 -21.01 -5.81 5.06
CA GLY A 59 -21.52 -6.65 3.97
C GLY A 59 -20.51 -6.95 2.86
N ILE A 60 -19.22 -6.72 3.07
CA ILE A 60 -18.17 -7.14 2.12
C ILE A 60 -18.01 -8.66 2.17
N ASP A 61 -18.23 -9.32 1.04
CA ASP A 61 -18.25 -10.79 0.94
C ASP A 61 -16.85 -11.41 0.82
N ILE A 62 -15.97 -10.76 0.05
CA ILE A 62 -14.60 -11.19 -0.17
C ILE A 62 -13.68 -10.12 0.41
N VAL A 63 -13.07 -10.42 1.56
CA VAL A 63 -12.32 -9.44 2.36
C VAL A 63 -10.82 -9.47 2.07
N CYS A 64 -10.11 -8.37 2.35
CA CYS A 64 -8.65 -8.31 2.27
C CYS A 64 -8.02 -7.78 3.57
N ASP A 65 -6.67 -7.73 3.61
CA ASP A 65 -5.91 -7.26 4.78
C ASP A 65 -5.90 -5.72 4.94
N GLY A 66 -6.58 -5.00 4.04
CA GLY A 66 -6.61 -3.53 3.99
C GLY A 66 -5.22 -2.89 3.81
N GLU A 67 -4.20 -3.68 3.47
CA GLU A 67 -2.79 -3.29 3.40
C GLU A 67 -2.22 -2.66 4.68
N MET A 68 -2.71 -3.10 5.84
CA MET A 68 -2.41 -2.47 7.13
C MET A 68 -0.91 -2.43 7.47
N SER A 69 -0.10 -3.37 6.97
CA SER A 69 1.33 -3.45 7.29
C SER A 69 2.25 -2.64 6.35
N LYS A 70 1.70 -1.82 5.45
CA LYS A 70 2.45 -1.16 4.37
C LYS A 70 2.06 0.31 4.33
N ILE A 71 2.96 1.23 3.99
CA ILE A 71 2.57 2.63 3.77
C ILE A 71 1.92 2.85 2.40
N SER A 72 2.35 2.06 1.41
CA SER A 72 1.83 2.08 0.05
C SER A 72 2.17 0.76 -0.62
N TYR A 73 1.19 0.20 -1.34
CA TYR A 73 1.32 -1.05 -2.08
C TYR A 73 2.37 -1.00 -3.19
N THR A 74 2.55 0.16 -3.83
CA THR A 74 3.52 0.34 -4.91
C THR A 74 4.94 0.37 -4.37
N THR A 75 5.15 1.03 -3.23
CA THR A 75 6.48 1.12 -2.61
C THR A 75 6.88 -0.14 -1.86
N TYR A 76 5.93 -1.06 -1.60
CA TYR A 76 6.17 -2.28 -0.84
C TYR A 76 7.22 -3.19 -1.48
N VAL A 77 7.39 -3.12 -2.82
CA VAL A 77 8.38 -3.93 -3.55
C VAL A 77 9.81 -3.70 -3.07
N LYS A 78 10.14 -2.51 -2.53
CA LYS A 78 11.49 -2.23 -1.97
C LYS A 78 11.85 -3.13 -0.79
N HIS A 79 10.84 -3.65 -0.09
CA HIS A 79 11.02 -4.57 1.03
C HIS A 79 11.08 -6.04 0.58
N ARG A 80 10.82 -6.32 -0.70
CA ARG A 80 10.56 -7.67 -1.23
C ARG A 80 11.52 -8.08 -2.33
N LEU A 81 12.00 -7.12 -3.11
CA LEU A 81 12.79 -7.32 -4.31
C LEU A 81 14.15 -6.63 -4.19
N ASN A 82 15.16 -7.23 -4.82
CA ASN A 82 16.42 -6.56 -5.17
C ASN A 82 16.24 -5.77 -6.47
N GLY A 83 17.21 -4.91 -6.80
CA GLY A 83 17.13 -4.02 -7.98
C GLY A 83 16.15 -2.87 -7.81
N ILE A 84 15.77 -2.57 -6.56
CA ILE A 84 14.96 -1.43 -6.16
C ILE A 84 15.75 -0.59 -5.17
N GLY A 85 16.30 0.53 -5.64
CA GLY A 85 17.06 1.49 -4.84
C GLY A 85 16.20 2.59 -4.21
N GLU A 86 16.81 3.38 -3.32
CA GLU A 86 16.26 4.68 -2.93
C GLU A 86 16.57 5.69 -4.04
N GLY A 87 15.56 6.36 -4.58
CA GLY A 87 15.77 7.35 -5.63
C GLY A 87 16.67 8.51 -5.16
N ALA A 88 17.38 9.15 -6.09
CA ALA A 88 18.11 10.39 -5.81
C ALA A 88 17.17 11.48 -5.24
N GLU A 89 17.69 12.58 -4.68
CA GLU A 89 16.87 13.75 -4.30
C GLU A 89 15.95 14.22 -5.44
N GLN A 90 16.36 13.93 -6.68
CA GLN A 90 15.64 14.15 -7.92
C GLN A 90 14.40 13.26 -8.11
N GLY A 91 14.01 12.36 -7.20
CA GLY A 91 12.84 11.50 -7.40
C GLY A 91 11.50 12.26 -7.52
N ARG A 92 11.40 13.50 -7.02
CA ARG A 92 10.28 14.41 -7.34
C ARG A 92 10.38 15.00 -8.76
N ASP A 93 11.60 15.19 -9.25
CA ASP A 93 11.91 15.70 -10.59
C ASP A 93 11.84 14.60 -11.64
N ALA A 94 12.06 13.33 -11.26
CA ALA A 94 11.87 12.17 -12.12
C ALA A 94 10.41 12.08 -12.58
N ARG A 95 9.43 12.31 -11.70
CA ARG A 95 8.01 12.45 -12.08
C ARG A 95 7.74 13.67 -12.99
N LYS A 96 8.66 14.63 -13.09
CA LYS A 96 8.58 15.73 -14.06
C LYS A 96 9.30 15.41 -15.37
N THR A 97 10.31 14.53 -15.37
CA THR A 97 11.04 14.11 -16.57
C THR A 97 10.32 13.04 -17.38
N PHE A 98 9.35 12.32 -16.81
CA PHE A 98 8.45 11.47 -17.60
C PHE A 98 7.23 12.30 -18.07
N PRO A 99 7.02 12.48 -19.40
CA PRO A 99 5.94 13.32 -19.94
C PRO A 99 4.53 12.94 -19.44
N GLN A 100 4.34 11.65 -19.14
CA GLN A 100 3.12 11.05 -18.60
C GLN A 100 2.87 11.29 -17.10
N HIS A 101 3.82 11.88 -16.38
CA HIS A 101 3.71 12.22 -14.96
C HIS A 101 3.65 13.73 -14.70
N ASN A 102 3.83 14.55 -15.74
CA ASN A 102 3.54 15.98 -15.73
C ASN A 102 2.08 16.28 -16.12
N PHE A 103 1.22 15.25 -16.12
CA PHE A 103 -0.20 15.37 -16.40
C PHE A 103 -0.89 16.05 -15.21
N MET A 104 -1.15 17.34 -15.33
CA MET A 104 -2.14 18.03 -14.51
C MET A 104 -3.52 17.66 -15.06
N PRO A 105 -4.33 16.85 -14.34
CA PRO A 105 -5.67 16.53 -14.80
C PRO A 105 -6.45 17.83 -15.09
N PRO A 106 -7.23 17.92 -16.18
CA PRO A 106 -8.01 19.11 -16.51
C PRO A 106 -8.85 19.63 -15.32
N ASP A 107 -9.48 18.71 -14.60
CA ASP A 107 -10.28 18.99 -13.39
C ASP A 107 -9.50 19.78 -12.32
N TRP A 108 -8.17 19.66 -12.26
CA TRP A 108 -7.35 20.39 -11.29
C TRP A 108 -7.09 21.83 -11.68
N GLN A 109 -7.15 22.13 -12.97
CA GLN A 109 -7.08 23.49 -13.48
C GLN A 109 -8.42 24.19 -13.26
N GLU A 110 -9.51 23.44 -13.40
CA GLU A 110 -10.89 23.93 -13.21
C GLU A 110 -11.29 24.05 -11.74
N HIS A 111 -10.70 23.24 -10.84
CA HIS A 111 -10.98 23.22 -9.40
C HIS A 111 -9.70 23.47 -8.55
N PRO A 112 -9.22 24.72 -8.48
CA PRO A 112 -8.01 25.06 -7.71
C PRO A 112 -8.19 24.86 -6.20
N ASP A 113 -9.42 24.94 -5.69
CA ASP A 113 -9.78 24.62 -4.32
C ASP A 113 -9.61 23.12 -4.01
N PHE A 114 -10.01 22.23 -4.93
CA PHE A 114 -9.75 20.80 -4.83
C PHE A 114 -8.25 20.49 -4.85
N ARG A 115 -7.47 21.21 -5.66
CA ARG A 115 -5.99 21.09 -5.64
C ARG A 115 -5.43 21.48 -4.27
N VAL A 116 -5.83 22.61 -3.70
CA VAL A 116 -5.35 23.05 -2.36
C VAL A 116 -5.79 22.07 -1.28
N PHE A 117 -7.02 21.56 -1.34
CA PHE A 117 -7.51 20.52 -0.44
C PHE A 117 -6.67 19.24 -0.58
N ARG A 118 -6.38 18.79 -1.80
CA ARG A 118 -5.56 17.59 -2.05
C ARG A 118 -4.12 17.79 -1.56
N GLU A 119 -3.52 18.96 -1.79
CA GLU A 119 -2.19 19.29 -1.28
C GLU A 119 -2.17 19.26 0.26
N LYS A 120 -3.22 19.72 0.94
CA LYS A 120 -3.32 19.62 2.41
C LYS A 120 -3.58 18.20 2.90
N MET A 121 -4.45 17.45 2.23
CA MET A 121 -4.91 16.12 2.66
C MET A 121 -3.91 14.99 2.31
N PHE A 122 -3.25 15.11 1.16
CA PHE A 122 -2.33 14.11 0.63
C PHE A 122 -0.87 14.60 0.52
N GLY A 123 -0.61 15.90 0.63
CA GLY A 123 0.75 16.45 0.73
C GLY A 123 1.39 16.24 2.12
N GLY A 124 0.66 15.67 3.08
CA GLY A 124 1.17 15.18 4.37
C GLY A 124 1.54 13.68 4.40
N GLY A 125 1.16 12.89 3.39
CA GLY A 125 1.72 11.54 3.18
C GLY A 125 3.15 11.70 2.66
N PRO A 126 4.14 10.91 3.11
CA PRO A 126 5.49 11.38 3.38
C PRO A 126 6.10 12.10 2.17
N ALA A 127 5.92 13.42 2.15
CA ALA A 127 6.51 14.32 1.17
C ALA A 127 8.04 14.31 1.28
N THR A 128 8.57 13.77 2.38
CA THR A 128 9.99 13.60 2.69
C THR A 128 10.61 12.33 2.10
N VAL A 129 9.86 11.52 1.35
CA VAL A 129 10.36 10.23 0.86
C VAL A 129 10.85 10.30 -0.57
N LYS A 130 12.10 9.85 -0.75
CA LYS A 130 12.66 9.51 -2.05
C LYS A 130 11.88 8.33 -2.64
N PRO A 131 11.18 8.49 -3.78
CA PRO A 131 10.49 7.37 -4.39
C PRO A 131 11.50 6.26 -4.75
N PRO A 132 11.12 4.99 -4.66
CA PRO A 132 11.98 3.90 -5.11
C PRO A 132 12.30 4.05 -6.61
N VAL A 133 13.45 3.53 -7.03
CA VAL A 133 13.88 3.47 -8.44
C VAL A 133 14.27 2.05 -8.81
N PHE A 134 14.08 1.69 -10.08
CA PHE A 134 14.70 0.51 -10.66
C PHE A 134 16.17 0.82 -10.97
N ASP A 135 17.09 0.17 -10.25
CA ASP A 135 18.54 0.42 -10.34
C ASP A 135 19.37 -0.85 -10.63
N GLY A 136 18.71 -1.97 -10.93
CA GLY A 136 19.39 -3.21 -11.24
C GLY A 136 18.46 -4.39 -11.52
N ALA A 137 19.05 -5.58 -11.59
CA ALA A 137 18.32 -6.81 -11.88
C ALA A 137 17.34 -7.18 -10.75
N ILE A 138 16.10 -7.49 -11.13
CA ILE A 138 15.05 -7.87 -10.19
C ILE A 138 15.20 -9.33 -9.78
N SER A 139 15.23 -9.55 -8.46
CA SER A 139 15.15 -10.88 -7.85
C SER A 139 14.44 -10.79 -6.50
N TYR A 140 13.96 -11.92 -5.96
CA TYR A 140 13.39 -11.93 -4.62
C TYR A 140 14.48 -11.67 -3.58
N LYS A 141 14.21 -10.69 -2.71
CA LYS A 141 15.08 -10.30 -1.59
C LYS A 141 14.65 -10.97 -0.29
N ASP A 142 13.36 -10.84 0.04
CA ASP A 142 12.85 -11.29 1.33
C ASP A 142 11.39 -11.74 1.23
N MET A 143 11.14 -13.01 1.56
CA MET A 143 9.81 -13.61 1.55
C MET A 143 9.05 -13.45 2.88
N ALA A 144 9.72 -13.10 3.99
CA ALA A 144 9.09 -13.03 5.31
C ALA A 144 7.94 -12.01 5.41
N PRO A 145 8.04 -10.77 4.86
CA PRO A 145 6.95 -9.80 4.98
C PRO A 145 5.62 -10.26 4.37
N LEU A 146 5.64 -10.90 3.18
CA LEU A 146 4.45 -11.50 2.57
C LEU A 146 3.91 -12.66 3.39
N ASN A 147 4.79 -13.54 3.88
CA ASN A 147 4.37 -14.68 4.68
C ASN A 147 3.66 -14.20 5.96
N GLU A 148 4.16 -13.15 6.59
CA GLU A 148 3.52 -12.50 7.74
C GLU A 148 2.17 -11.86 7.36
N ASN A 149 2.08 -11.18 6.23
CA ASN A 149 0.80 -10.63 5.73
C ASN A 149 -0.24 -11.73 5.50
N ILE A 150 0.17 -12.83 4.86
CA ILE A 150 -0.69 -14.00 4.64
C ILE A 150 -1.12 -14.62 5.97
N ALA A 151 -0.19 -14.75 6.93
CA ALA A 151 -0.50 -15.31 8.24
C ALA A 151 -1.49 -14.44 9.02
N ASN A 152 -1.32 -13.11 9.01
CA ASN A 152 -2.22 -12.18 9.68
C ASN A 152 -3.62 -12.22 9.05
N LEU A 153 -3.73 -12.19 7.71
CA LEU A 153 -5.03 -12.27 7.04
C LEU A 153 -5.73 -13.61 7.30
N LYS A 154 -5.01 -14.73 7.23
CA LYS A 154 -5.57 -16.05 7.55
C LYS A 154 -6.04 -16.15 9.00
N ALA A 155 -5.27 -15.61 9.95
CA ALA A 155 -5.66 -15.59 11.36
C ALA A 155 -6.92 -14.75 11.60
N ALA A 156 -7.00 -13.57 10.99
CA ALA A 156 -8.18 -12.72 11.06
C ALA A 156 -9.42 -13.38 10.43
N ALA A 157 -9.24 -14.03 9.28
CA ALA A 157 -10.29 -14.76 8.59
C ALA A 157 -10.84 -15.92 9.44
N ALA A 158 -9.95 -16.72 10.04
CA ALA A 158 -10.32 -17.82 10.93
C ALA A 158 -11.10 -17.31 12.16
N ALA A 159 -10.64 -16.22 12.78
CA ALA A 159 -11.31 -15.61 13.93
C ALA A 159 -12.70 -15.04 13.58
N ALA A 160 -12.88 -14.59 12.34
CA ALA A 160 -14.14 -14.02 11.85
C ALA A 160 -15.06 -15.04 11.14
N GLY A 161 -14.63 -16.30 11.02
CA GLY A 161 -15.43 -17.36 10.38
C GLY A 161 -15.61 -17.21 8.87
N THR A 162 -14.72 -16.50 8.16
CA THR A 162 -14.78 -16.34 6.70
C THR A 162 -13.65 -17.09 5.99
N THR A 163 -13.94 -17.62 4.81
CA THR A 163 -12.97 -18.27 3.91
C THR A 163 -12.79 -17.50 2.60
N ASN A 164 -13.58 -16.45 2.38
CA ASN A 164 -13.58 -15.65 1.16
C ASN A 164 -12.57 -14.50 1.29
N LEU A 165 -11.36 -14.74 0.79
CA LEU A 165 -10.24 -13.82 0.94
C LEU A 165 -9.68 -13.38 -0.40
N PHE A 166 -9.19 -12.15 -0.44
CA PHE A 166 -8.45 -11.56 -1.53
C PHE A 166 -7.19 -10.88 -0.99
N MET A 167 -6.09 -10.94 -1.76
CA MET A 167 -4.87 -10.18 -1.49
C MET A 167 -4.39 -9.58 -2.80
N ASN A 168 -4.25 -8.26 -2.83
CA ASN A 168 -3.78 -7.55 -4.01
C ASN A 168 -2.25 -7.60 -4.12
N SER A 169 -1.76 -7.36 -5.33
CA SER A 169 -0.34 -7.19 -5.63
C SER A 169 -0.17 -6.07 -6.65
N ALA A 170 0.94 -5.34 -6.57
CA ALA A 170 1.31 -4.40 -7.62
C ALA A 170 1.67 -5.19 -8.88
N SER A 171 1.00 -4.89 -10.00
CA SER A 171 1.34 -5.48 -11.30
C SER A 171 2.62 -4.82 -11.85
N PRO A 172 3.35 -5.49 -12.76
CA PRO A 172 4.50 -4.88 -13.43
C PRO A 172 4.16 -3.53 -14.07
N GLY A 173 2.98 -3.40 -14.69
CA GLY A 173 2.52 -2.14 -15.29
C GLY A 173 2.35 -1.00 -14.28
N VAL A 174 1.80 -1.29 -13.08
CA VAL A 174 1.73 -0.31 -11.99
C VAL A 174 3.12 0.14 -11.57
N LEU A 175 4.07 -0.79 -11.45
CA LEU A 175 5.43 -0.43 -11.06
C LEU A 175 6.10 0.47 -12.10
N MET A 176 5.92 0.21 -13.40
CA MET A 176 6.43 1.07 -14.48
C MET A 176 5.88 2.50 -14.43
N VAL A 177 4.68 2.70 -13.85
CA VAL A 177 4.04 4.01 -13.69
C VAL A 177 4.53 4.75 -12.44
N PHE A 178 4.91 4.04 -11.37
CA PHE A 178 5.22 4.69 -10.09
C PHE A 178 6.69 4.63 -9.68
N ILE A 179 7.48 3.76 -10.31
CA ILE A 179 8.88 3.51 -9.99
C ILE A 179 9.69 3.77 -11.27
N PRO A 180 10.41 4.91 -11.35
CA PRO A 180 11.21 5.21 -12.51
C PRO A 180 12.49 4.36 -12.57
N THR A 181 13.05 4.23 -13.77
CA THR A 181 14.35 3.58 -14.03
C THR A 181 15.47 4.61 -14.03
N THR A 182 16.65 4.25 -13.52
CA THR A 182 17.89 5.04 -13.64
C THR A 182 18.75 4.64 -14.83
N HIS A 183 18.32 3.64 -15.60
CA HIS A 183 18.91 3.20 -16.87
C HIS A 183 17.99 3.52 -18.04
#